data_AF-A0A059L548-F1
#
_entry.id   AF-A0A059L548-F1
#
_cell.length_a   1.000
_cell.length_b   1.000
_cell.length_c   1.000
_cell.angle_alpha   90.00
_cell.angle_beta   90.00
_cell.angle_gamma   90.00
#
_symmetry.space_group_name_H-M   'P 1'
#
loop_
_entity.id
_entity.type
_entity.pdbx_description
1 polymer ?
#
loop_
_entity_poly.entity_id
_entity_poly.type
_entity_poly.pdbx_seq_one_letter_code
_entity_poly.pdbx_strand_id
1 'polypeptide(L)'
;MNHSSDEQRLTSTRGSVDYSFGVAGKVYLYDGPENTFLQPRAIHVFPDGKMLCAASSESLQMTYLIMLDERGVIDEAFGTAGKCRIKVPDYFPSLKFGQPFALQYDDERKKIVMGFYAKGEVYTPWLGAVRFDLNGHLDTTFGVGGVMVCEYDLKNQELDALSSGNANIEGPNALGYSPSMVVLGDGSIMFSSLIELVFTYTVLTKVTFDGVLDESFGRKGFVMISHKNRHAKTEDLIRQGEKVLLAANSSLQWEGEWFVGRYNADGSLDESFATDGYYDSRSGVKSRLLWREDEKELYIIGTSANTAGQHLFVKVQRIGVDGLEDPHYGDRGWSDALDNSFIGQTVVWQAKLYNSGSTIVLAGHVELNSNDRRTVIASIEQDMGWDGAFGNEGRVMLGAEVVVHALAVQADRKVVYISSVNNALETFAINRLHG
;
A
#
# COMPACT_ATOMS: atom_id res chain seq x y z
N MET A 1 8.72 27.64 41.14
CA MET A 1 9.05 26.34 40.51
C MET A 1 7.76 25.53 40.50
N ASN A 2 7.07 25.47 39.36
CA ASN A 2 6.03 24.48 39.02
C ASN A 2 5.50 24.71 37.58
N HIS A 3 6.32 25.24 36.67
CA HIS A 3 5.94 25.44 35.26
C HIS A 3 6.49 24.37 34.31
N SER A 4 7.33 23.43 34.76
CA SER A 4 7.97 22.45 33.87
C SER A 4 7.22 21.13 33.70
N SER A 5 6.22 20.82 34.55
CA SER A 5 5.50 19.54 34.49
C SER A 5 4.30 19.54 33.54
N ASP A 6 3.70 20.70 33.28
CA ASP A 6 2.54 20.82 32.37
C ASP A 6 2.97 21.05 30.90
N GLU A 7 4.10 21.72 30.65
CA GLU A 7 4.68 21.80 29.29
C GLU A 7 5.23 20.45 28.82
N GLN A 8 5.78 19.61 29.71
CA GLN A 8 6.21 18.24 29.37
C GLN A 8 5.03 17.26 29.18
N ARG A 9 3.85 17.57 29.72
CA ARG A 9 2.63 16.75 29.50
C ARG A 9 2.02 16.98 28.12
N LEU A 10 2.21 18.15 27.53
CA LEU A 10 1.76 18.47 26.16
C LEU A 10 2.69 17.89 25.06
N THR A 11 3.89 17.45 25.41
CA THR A 11 4.90 16.95 24.45
C THR A 11 4.87 15.44 24.17
N SER A 12 3.90 14.69 24.70
CA SER A 12 3.80 13.23 24.47
C SER A 12 2.37 12.68 24.45
N THR A 13 1.42 13.49 23.99
CA THR A 13 0.04 13.03 23.78
C THR A 13 -0.05 12.23 22.49
N ARG A 14 -0.73 11.08 22.50
CA ARG A 14 -0.93 10.25 21.29
C ARG A 14 -1.50 11.12 20.16
N GLY A 15 -0.99 10.97 18.95
CA GLY A 15 -1.36 11.78 17.78
C GLY A 15 -0.74 13.18 17.72
N SER A 16 0.00 13.64 18.73
CA SER A 16 0.81 14.86 18.61
C SER A 16 2.11 14.60 17.84
N VAL A 17 2.72 15.64 17.29
CA VAL A 17 4.00 15.54 16.56
C VAL A 17 5.10 15.07 17.50
N ASP A 18 5.85 14.05 17.09
CA ASP A 18 7.02 13.59 17.83
C ASP A 18 8.25 14.41 17.47
N TYR A 19 8.55 15.42 18.28
CA TYR A 19 9.70 16.31 18.08
C TYR A 19 11.07 15.65 18.30
N SER A 20 11.13 14.40 18.79
CA SER A 20 12.37 13.62 18.84
C SER A 20 12.76 12.99 17.49
N PHE A 21 11.87 13.07 16.50
CA PHE A 21 12.08 12.53 15.16
C PHE A 21 12.59 13.59 14.19
N GLY A 22 13.77 13.38 13.62
CA GLY A 22 14.40 14.28 12.66
C GLY A 22 14.47 15.72 13.17
N VAL A 23 14.11 16.68 12.31
CA VAL A 23 14.04 18.10 12.63
C VAL A 23 12.56 18.50 12.70
N ALA A 24 12.12 18.90 13.89
CA ALA A 24 10.74 19.31 14.15
C ALA A 24 9.69 18.23 13.78
N GLY A 25 10.01 16.96 14.03
CA GLY A 25 9.13 15.82 13.74
C GLY A 25 9.18 15.33 12.30
N LYS A 26 10.17 15.78 11.51
CA LYS A 26 10.29 15.50 10.08
C LYS A 26 11.69 15.10 9.67
N VAL A 27 11.77 14.15 8.75
CA VAL A 27 13.00 13.76 8.05
C VAL A 27 12.86 14.12 6.58
N TYR A 28 13.89 14.80 6.08
CA TYR A 28 14.06 15.14 4.68
C TYR A 28 15.28 14.41 4.14
N LEU A 29 15.15 13.85 2.93
CA LEU A 29 16.18 13.02 2.34
C LEU A 29 16.79 13.73 1.13
N TYR A 30 18.11 13.68 1.03
CA TYR A 30 18.87 14.34 -0.02
C TYR A 30 19.98 13.44 -0.54
N ASP A 31 20.39 13.64 -1.79
CA ASP A 31 21.56 12.99 -2.37
C ASP A 31 22.23 13.81 -3.48
N GLY A 32 23.45 13.40 -3.86
CA GLY A 32 24.19 14.04 -4.93
C GLY A 32 24.89 15.35 -4.54
N PRO A 33 25.77 15.88 -5.41
CA PRO A 33 26.59 17.05 -5.11
C PRO A 33 25.79 18.34 -4.94
N GLU A 34 24.62 18.43 -5.58
CA GLU A 34 23.71 19.58 -5.50
C GLU A 34 22.72 19.46 -4.33
N ASN A 35 22.89 18.46 -3.45
CA ASN A 35 21.97 18.17 -2.36
C ASN A 35 20.52 18.06 -2.86
N THR A 36 20.33 17.25 -3.90
CA THR A 36 19.04 17.06 -4.57
C THR A 36 18.06 16.35 -3.65
N PHE A 37 16.86 16.91 -3.56
CA PHE A 37 15.78 16.36 -2.74
C PHE A 37 15.30 15.00 -3.28
N LEU A 38 15.12 14.03 -2.38
CA LEU A 38 14.59 12.71 -2.70
C LEU A 38 13.10 12.62 -2.35
N GLN A 39 12.35 11.85 -3.14
CA GLN A 39 10.93 11.58 -2.90
C GLN A 39 10.78 10.19 -2.25
N PRO A 40 10.75 10.08 -0.91
CA PRO A 40 10.34 8.85 -0.23
C PRO A 40 8.92 8.47 -0.65
N ARG A 41 8.65 7.17 -0.83
CA ARG A 41 7.35 6.65 -1.30
C ARG A 41 6.83 5.47 -0.51
N ALA A 42 7.71 4.59 -0.04
CA ALA A 42 7.35 3.46 0.79
C ALA A 42 8.24 3.40 2.03
N ILE A 43 7.68 2.92 3.13
CA ILE A 43 8.39 2.78 4.39
C ILE A 43 8.01 1.46 5.07
N HIS A 44 9.02 0.79 5.63
CA HIS A 44 8.87 -0.36 6.51
C HIS A 44 9.50 0.01 7.86
N VAL A 45 8.84 -0.35 8.95
CA VAL A 45 9.33 -0.11 10.32
C VAL A 45 9.67 -1.46 10.93
N PHE A 46 10.87 -1.58 11.49
CA PHE A 46 11.32 -2.76 12.19
C PHE A 46 10.89 -2.74 13.67
N PRO A 47 10.83 -3.91 14.34
CA PRO A 47 10.51 -3.99 15.76
C PRO A 47 11.44 -3.19 16.68
N ASP A 48 12.70 -3.00 16.28
CA ASP A 48 13.70 -2.21 17.02
C ASP A 48 13.57 -0.69 16.79
N GLY A 49 12.59 -0.25 16.00
CA GLY A 49 12.34 1.15 15.70
C GLY A 49 13.10 1.69 14.50
N LYS A 50 14.03 0.94 13.91
CA LYS A 50 14.66 1.32 12.64
C LYS A 50 13.63 1.39 11.52
N MET A 51 13.95 2.15 10.49
CA MET A 51 13.05 2.39 9.36
C MET A 51 13.77 2.19 8.05
N LEU A 52 13.20 1.37 7.18
CA LEU A 52 13.63 1.22 5.81
C LEU A 52 12.76 2.07 4.90
N CYS A 53 13.36 2.96 4.13
CA CYS A 53 12.68 3.88 3.26
C CYS A 53 13.08 3.65 1.80
N ALA A 54 12.09 3.48 0.93
CA ALA A 54 12.28 3.50 -0.51
C ALA A 54 11.98 4.89 -1.05
N ALA A 55 12.92 5.46 -1.80
CA ALA A 55 12.79 6.79 -2.37
C ALA A 55 13.20 6.80 -3.85
N SER A 56 12.86 7.88 -4.55
CA SER A 56 13.30 8.12 -5.92
C SER A 56 13.77 9.55 -6.10
N SER A 57 14.52 9.81 -7.16
CA SER A 57 14.79 11.16 -7.66
C SER A 57 14.71 11.15 -9.18
N GLU A 58 13.79 11.96 -9.73
CA GLU A 58 13.65 12.12 -11.17
C GLU A 58 14.86 12.84 -11.78
N SER A 59 15.36 13.90 -11.15
CA SER A 59 16.51 14.64 -11.67
C SER A 59 17.79 13.82 -11.67
N LEU A 60 18.00 12.97 -10.65
CA LEU A 60 19.15 12.04 -10.62
C LEU A 60 18.91 10.76 -11.42
N GLN A 61 17.68 10.50 -11.88
CA GLN A 61 17.23 9.24 -12.49
C GLN A 61 17.58 8.01 -11.62
N MET A 62 17.33 8.13 -10.32
CA MET A 62 17.77 7.16 -9.31
C MET A 62 16.62 6.64 -8.45
N THR A 63 16.73 5.38 -8.06
CA THR A 63 15.92 4.71 -7.04
C THR A 63 16.81 4.43 -5.83
N TYR A 64 16.26 4.57 -4.62
CA TYR A 64 17.01 4.50 -3.38
C TYR A 64 16.36 3.55 -2.37
N LEU A 65 17.21 2.80 -1.67
CA LEU A 65 16.88 2.14 -0.41
C LEU A 65 17.73 2.76 0.70
N ILE A 66 17.10 3.27 1.74
CA ILE A 66 17.75 4.06 2.79
C ILE A 66 17.33 3.51 4.15
N MET A 67 18.30 3.21 5.01
CA MET A 67 18.04 2.83 6.39
C MET A 67 18.12 4.08 7.28
N LEU A 68 17.15 4.24 8.15
CA LEU A 68 17.11 5.24 9.20
C LEU A 68 17.07 4.56 10.57
N ASP A 69 17.71 5.17 11.56
CA ASP A 69 17.56 4.78 12.95
C ASP A 69 16.19 5.18 13.53
N GLU A 70 15.95 4.84 14.80
CA GLU A 70 14.72 5.20 15.52
C GLU A 70 14.48 6.71 15.66
N ARG A 71 15.46 7.57 15.37
CA ARG A 71 15.31 9.04 15.41
C ARG A 71 15.19 9.63 14.01
N GLY A 72 15.23 8.81 12.97
CA GLY A 72 15.16 9.26 11.59
C GLY A 72 16.51 9.73 11.03
N VAL A 73 17.61 9.45 11.72
CA VAL A 73 18.97 9.70 11.22
C VAL A 73 19.37 8.56 10.30
N ILE A 74 20.07 8.88 9.21
CA ILE A 74 20.57 7.86 8.27
C ILE A 74 21.53 6.91 9.01
N ASP A 75 21.26 5.61 8.95
CA ASP A 75 22.15 4.57 9.47
C ASP A 75 23.26 4.32 8.44
N GLU A 76 24.42 4.96 8.64
CA GLU A 76 25.52 4.91 7.67
C GLU A 76 26.12 3.52 7.43
N ALA A 77 25.85 2.55 8.31
CA ALA A 77 26.31 1.17 8.16
C ALA A 77 25.58 0.41 7.04
N PHE A 78 24.44 0.91 6.57
CA PHE A 78 23.64 0.28 5.52
C PHE A 78 24.06 0.73 4.12
N GLY A 79 24.35 -0.21 3.22
CA GLY A 79 24.81 0.07 1.87
C GLY A 79 26.07 0.94 1.87
N THR A 80 26.07 2.00 1.05
CA THR A 80 27.18 2.96 0.99
C THR A 80 26.74 4.32 1.53
N ALA A 81 27.21 4.65 2.74
CA ALA A 81 26.82 5.84 3.49
C ALA A 81 25.30 5.89 3.75
N GLY A 82 24.75 4.77 4.22
CA GLY A 82 23.34 4.60 4.60
C GLY A 82 22.35 4.45 3.45
N LYS A 83 22.86 4.31 2.22
CA LYS A 83 22.05 4.34 1.00
C LYS A 83 22.49 3.28 0.01
N CYS A 84 21.50 2.65 -0.61
CA CYS A 84 21.66 1.83 -1.81
C CYS A 84 21.08 2.62 -2.98
N ARG A 85 21.80 2.68 -4.09
CA ARG A 85 21.42 3.48 -5.27
C ARG A 85 21.29 2.56 -6.47
N ILE A 86 20.17 2.65 -7.17
CA ILE A 86 19.91 1.87 -8.38
C ILE A 86 19.50 2.82 -9.49
N LYS A 87 20.16 2.68 -10.63
CA LYS A 87 19.70 3.21 -11.91
C LYS A 87 19.07 2.07 -12.69
N VAL A 88 17.74 2.01 -12.72
CA VAL A 88 17.01 1.04 -13.55
C VAL A 88 17.51 1.03 -15.01
N PRO A 89 17.84 2.17 -15.65
CA PRO A 89 18.38 2.19 -17.01
C PRO A 89 19.72 1.47 -17.20
N ASP A 90 20.51 1.26 -16.14
CA ASP A 90 21.78 0.52 -16.24
C ASP A 90 21.55 -0.99 -16.48
N TYR A 91 20.34 -1.48 -16.15
CA TYR A 91 19.91 -2.88 -16.34
C TYR A 91 18.96 -3.01 -17.54
N PHE A 92 18.07 -2.03 -17.70
CA PHE A 92 17.03 -2.00 -18.73
C PHE A 92 17.03 -0.65 -19.45
N PRO A 93 17.88 -0.46 -20.49
CA PRO A 93 18.17 0.85 -21.09
C PRO A 93 16.98 1.60 -21.71
N SER A 94 15.90 0.90 -22.03
CA SER A 94 14.66 1.48 -22.57
C SER A 94 13.77 2.12 -21.49
N LEU A 95 14.08 1.89 -20.22
CA LEU A 95 13.29 2.36 -19.08
C LEU A 95 13.86 3.65 -18.50
N LYS A 96 13.00 4.41 -17.81
CA LYS A 96 13.37 5.52 -16.93
C LYS A 96 13.63 5.00 -15.51
N PHE A 97 13.91 5.91 -14.58
CA PHE A 97 14.05 5.57 -13.16
C PHE A 97 12.81 4.85 -12.59
N GLY A 98 13.05 3.96 -11.64
CA GLY A 98 11.99 3.22 -10.94
C GLY A 98 11.43 4.06 -9.79
N GLN A 99 10.12 4.30 -9.80
CA GLN A 99 9.40 4.88 -8.68
C GLN A 99 8.95 3.75 -7.74
N PRO A 100 9.48 3.68 -6.50
CA PRO A 100 9.12 2.63 -5.57
C PRO A 100 7.69 2.82 -5.07
N PHE A 101 6.98 1.71 -4.88
CA PHE A 101 5.61 1.71 -4.35
C PHE A 101 5.43 0.76 -3.15
N ALA A 102 6.33 -0.21 -2.97
CA ALA A 102 6.23 -1.19 -1.89
C ALA A 102 7.61 -1.61 -1.36
N LEU A 103 7.65 -1.96 -0.08
CA LEU A 103 8.77 -2.61 0.59
C LEU A 103 8.26 -3.83 1.35
N GLN A 104 8.92 -4.97 1.15
CA GLN A 104 8.67 -6.21 1.87
C GLN A 104 9.97 -6.69 2.52
N TYR A 105 9.90 -7.02 3.80
CA TYR A 105 11.00 -7.58 4.57
C TYR A 105 10.74 -9.07 4.78
N ASP A 106 11.62 -9.91 4.24
CA ASP A 106 11.60 -11.36 4.42
C ASP A 106 12.66 -11.72 5.46
N ASP A 107 12.23 -11.87 6.72
CA ASP A 107 13.12 -12.23 7.83
C ASP A 107 13.66 -13.66 7.71
N GLU A 108 12.88 -14.57 7.12
CA GLU A 108 13.24 -15.98 6.99
C GLU A 108 14.45 -16.12 6.05
N ARG A 109 14.41 -15.42 4.91
CA ARG A 109 15.47 -15.46 3.89
C ARG A 109 16.51 -14.36 4.05
N LYS A 110 16.32 -13.45 5.00
CA LYS A 110 17.16 -12.27 5.23
C LYS A 110 17.28 -11.42 3.97
N LYS A 111 16.13 -11.11 3.37
CA LYS A 111 16.02 -10.31 2.13
C LYS A 111 15.10 -9.12 2.30
N ILE A 112 15.38 -8.08 1.52
CA ILE A 112 14.50 -6.94 1.31
C ILE A 112 14.09 -6.94 -0.16
N VAL A 113 12.80 -6.82 -0.43
CA VAL A 113 12.26 -6.66 -1.78
C VAL A 113 11.60 -5.29 -1.90
N MET A 114 12.03 -4.51 -2.88
CA MET A 114 11.44 -3.23 -3.24
C MET A 114 10.69 -3.36 -4.56
N GLY A 115 9.38 -3.13 -4.54
CA GLY A 115 8.58 -3.02 -5.75
C GLY A 115 8.67 -1.62 -6.34
N PHE A 116 8.87 -1.51 -7.65
CA PHE A 116 8.88 -0.24 -8.37
C PHE A 116 8.09 -0.32 -9.67
N TYR A 117 7.69 0.84 -10.18
CA TYR A 117 7.26 0.97 -11.57
C TYR A 117 8.17 1.97 -12.30
N ALA A 118 8.46 1.72 -13.57
CA ALA A 118 9.34 2.54 -14.39
C ALA A 118 8.64 2.89 -15.71
N LYS A 119 8.72 4.15 -16.15
CA LYS A 119 8.18 4.53 -17.46
C LYS A 119 9.09 4.00 -18.57
N GLY A 120 8.50 3.43 -19.62
CA GLY A 120 9.20 3.06 -20.86
C GLY A 120 8.77 3.94 -22.03
N GLU A 121 9.08 3.51 -23.26
CA GLU A 121 8.58 4.16 -24.49
C GLU A 121 7.10 3.89 -24.77
N VAL A 122 6.53 2.84 -24.16
CA VAL A 122 5.12 2.44 -24.29
C VAL A 122 4.28 3.07 -23.18
N TYR A 123 2.97 3.24 -23.43
CA TYR A 123 2.01 3.95 -22.58
C TYR A 123 1.88 3.40 -21.14
N THR A 124 2.21 2.13 -20.89
CA THR A 124 2.19 1.54 -19.54
C THR A 124 3.52 1.58 -18.82
N PRO A 125 3.54 1.93 -17.52
CA PRO A 125 4.73 1.78 -16.71
C PRO A 125 5.03 0.29 -16.48
N TRP A 126 6.30 -0.06 -16.64
CA TRP A 126 6.85 -1.39 -16.38
C TRP A 126 6.89 -1.63 -14.88
N LEU A 127 6.33 -2.75 -14.44
CA LEU A 127 6.43 -3.18 -13.04
C LEU A 127 7.72 -3.96 -12.83
N GLY A 128 8.38 -3.78 -11.69
CA GLY A 128 9.58 -4.53 -11.35
C GLY A 128 9.84 -4.63 -9.86
N ALA A 129 10.88 -5.39 -9.53
CA ALA A 129 11.41 -5.47 -8.18
C ALA A 129 12.93 -5.38 -8.16
N VAL A 130 13.45 -4.83 -7.07
CA VAL A 130 14.87 -4.90 -6.71
C VAL A 130 14.99 -5.71 -5.42
N ARG A 131 15.95 -6.64 -5.36
CA ARG A 131 16.23 -7.41 -4.15
C ARG A 131 17.57 -7.06 -3.53
N PHE A 132 17.59 -7.00 -2.20
CA PHE A 132 18.77 -6.68 -1.40
C PHE A 132 18.96 -7.71 -0.28
N ASP A 133 20.19 -7.81 0.22
CA ASP A 133 20.45 -8.35 1.54
C ASP A 133 20.04 -7.35 2.65
N LEU A 134 20.14 -7.76 3.92
CA LEU A 134 19.77 -6.91 5.05
C LEU A 134 20.77 -5.79 5.36
N ASN A 135 21.93 -5.79 4.72
CA ASN A 135 22.93 -4.74 4.83
C ASN A 135 22.83 -3.74 3.67
N GLY A 136 21.87 -3.90 2.75
CA GLY A 136 21.65 -3.00 1.62
C GLY A 136 22.51 -3.31 0.39
N HIS A 137 23.20 -4.44 0.33
CA HIS A 137 23.84 -4.85 -0.91
C HIS A 137 22.79 -5.44 -1.86
N LEU A 138 22.91 -5.12 -3.14
CA LEU A 138 22.08 -5.75 -4.18
C LEU A 138 22.32 -7.25 -4.19
N ASP A 139 21.22 -8.01 -4.20
CA ASP A 139 21.27 -9.45 -4.35
C ASP A 139 21.40 -9.81 -5.83
N THR A 140 22.62 -9.96 -6.30
CA THR A 140 22.91 -10.22 -7.73
C THR A 140 22.42 -11.57 -8.24
N THR A 141 21.90 -12.44 -7.38
CA THR A 141 21.25 -13.70 -7.77
C THR A 141 19.79 -13.51 -8.21
N PHE A 142 19.22 -12.32 -8.01
CA PHE A 142 17.85 -12.00 -8.37
C PHE A 142 17.77 -11.28 -9.72
N GLY A 143 17.04 -11.83 -10.67
CA GLY A 143 16.84 -11.24 -11.99
C GLY A 143 18.15 -10.90 -12.69
N VAL A 144 18.21 -9.72 -13.29
CA VAL A 144 19.41 -9.17 -13.91
C VAL A 144 20.15 -8.32 -12.89
N GLY A 145 21.18 -8.89 -12.26
CA GLY A 145 22.08 -8.16 -11.35
C GLY A 145 21.39 -7.52 -10.13
N GLY A 146 20.32 -8.13 -9.64
CA GLY A 146 19.51 -7.68 -8.50
C GLY A 146 18.20 -6.99 -8.87
N VAL A 147 17.94 -6.79 -10.17
CA VAL A 147 16.75 -6.07 -10.68
C VAL A 147 15.98 -6.94 -11.65
N MET A 148 14.65 -6.92 -11.57
CA MET A 148 13.78 -7.56 -12.54
C MET A 148 12.64 -6.61 -12.95
N VAL A 149 12.12 -6.82 -14.16
CA VAL A 149 10.88 -6.20 -14.65
C VAL A 149 9.98 -7.28 -15.22
N CYS A 150 8.66 -7.10 -15.07
CA CYS A 150 7.66 -7.98 -15.64
C CYS A 150 7.50 -7.66 -17.13
N GLU A 151 7.87 -8.62 -17.98
CA GLU A 151 7.64 -8.57 -19.42
C GLU A 151 6.68 -9.70 -19.81
N TYR A 152 5.59 -9.35 -20.48
CA TYR A 152 4.57 -10.30 -20.91
C TYR A 152 4.71 -10.57 -22.42
N ASP A 153 5.14 -11.77 -22.82
CA ASP A 153 5.17 -12.21 -24.23
C ASP A 153 3.75 -12.56 -24.71
N LEU A 154 2.98 -11.51 -25.04
CA LEU A 154 1.62 -11.60 -25.56
C LEU A 154 1.65 -11.50 -27.09
N LYS A 155 1.63 -12.65 -27.76
CA LYS A 155 1.56 -12.71 -29.24
C LYS A 155 0.15 -12.35 -29.73
N ASN A 156 0.03 -11.81 -30.95
CA ASN A 156 -1.24 -11.33 -31.53
C ASN A 156 -2.42 -12.33 -31.40
N GLN A 157 -2.21 -13.64 -31.62
CA GLN A 157 -3.26 -14.66 -31.48
C GLN A 157 -3.80 -14.81 -30.05
N GLU A 158 -2.96 -14.53 -29.05
CA GLU A 158 -3.35 -14.53 -27.64
C GLU A 158 -4.05 -13.23 -27.27
N LEU A 159 -3.61 -12.11 -27.83
CA LEU A 159 -4.33 -10.83 -27.77
C LEU A 159 -5.77 -11.02 -28.28
N ASP A 160 -5.97 -11.72 -29.40
CA ASP A 160 -7.29 -12.01 -29.98
C ASP A 160 -8.14 -12.88 -29.04
N ALA A 161 -7.55 -13.91 -28.43
CA ALA A 161 -8.24 -14.75 -27.45
C ALA A 161 -8.67 -13.95 -26.21
N LEU A 162 -7.82 -13.02 -25.73
CA LEU A 162 -8.10 -12.16 -24.58
C LEU A 162 -9.11 -11.03 -24.92
N SER A 163 -9.17 -10.62 -26.19
CA SER A 163 -10.06 -9.54 -26.69
C SER A 163 -11.44 -10.04 -27.16
N SER A 164 -11.63 -11.36 -27.31
CA SER A 164 -12.88 -11.96 -27.78
C SER A 164 -14.03 -11.93 -26.76
N GLY A 165 -13.77 -11.51 -25.52
CA GLY A 165 -14.78 -11.23 -24.52
C GLY A 165 -15.41 -9.85 -24.73
N ASN A 166 -16.62 -9.81 -25.31
CA ASN A 166 -17.40 -8.58 -25.49
C ASN A 166 -17.60 -7.83 -24.16
N ALA A 167 -16.83 -6.77 -23.93
CA ALA A 167 -17.21 -5.66 -23.06
C ALA A 167 -16.55 -4.38 -23.56
N ASN A 168 -17.28 -3.61 -24.37
CA ASN A 168 -16.95 -2.20 -24.63
C ASN A 168 -17.03 -1.46 -23.29
N ILE A 169 -15.87 -1.20 -22.67
CA ILE A 169 -15.74 -0.26 -21.58
C ILE A 169 -14.60 0.67 -21.97
N GLU A 170 -14.93 1.97 -22.09
CA GLU A 170 -13.95 3.03 -22.31
C GLU A 170 -12.77 2.85 -21.35
N GLY A 171 -11.56 2.91 -21.90
CA GLY A 171 -10.33 2.75 -21.13
C GLY A 171 -10.30 3.71 -19.93
N PRO A 172 -9.76 3.29 -18.78
CA PRO A 172 -9.61 4.20 -17.67
C PRO A 172 -8.65 5.32 -18.09
N ASN A 173 -9.15 6.56 -18.11
CA ASN A 173 -8.26 7.71 -17.91
C ASN A 173 -7.45 7.42 -16.64
N ALA A 174 -6.13 7.38 -16.76
CA ALA A 174 -5.18 7.02 -15.72
C ALA A 174 -5.41 7.84 -14.42
N LEU A 175 -6.27 7.34 -13.53
CA LEU A 175 -6.66 8.01 -12.30
C LEU A 175 -6.53 7.04 -11.12
N GLY A 176 -5.39 7.15 -10.41
CA GLY A 176 -5.21 6.60 -9.06
C GLY A 176 -5.11 5.08 -8.98
N TYR A 177 -4.40 4.44 -9.92
CA TYR A 177 -3.95 3.05 -9.74
C TYR A 177 -2.64 3.02 -8.95
N SER A 178 -2.50 2.09 -8.00
CA SER A 178 -1.24 1.80 -7.33
C SER A 178 -1.05 0.29 -7.29
N PRO A 179 0.02 -0.24 -7.93
CA PRO A 179 0.30 -1.67 -7.87
C PRO A 179 0.54 -2.10 -6.42
N SER A 180 0.30 -3.37 -6.14
CA SER A 180 0.55 -3.97 -4.82
C SER A 180 1.49 -5.17 -4.96
N MET A 181 2.27 -5.43 -3.91
CA MET A 181 3.30 -6.49 -3.92
C MET A 181 3.38 -7.16 -2.56
N VAL A 182 3.44 -8.49 -2.56
CA VAL A 182 3.68 -9.32 -1.36
C VAL A 182 4.73 -10.39 -1.64
N VAL A 183 5.49 -10.79 -0.62
CA VAL A 183 6.46 -11.91 -0.67
C VAL A 183 5.83 -13.15 -0.03
N LEU A 184 5.80 -14.25 -0.77
CA LEU A 184 5.23 -15.54 -0.36
C LEU A 184 6.21 -16.40 0.46
N GLY A 185 5.74 -17.55 0.95
CA GLY A 185 6.47 -18.38 1.91
C GLY A 185 7.64 -19.14 1.32
N ASP A 186 7.64 -19.29 0.01
CA ASP A 186 8.76 -19.79 -0.79
C ASP A 186 9.74 -18.67 -1.20
N GLY A 187 9.42 -17.40 -0.89
CA GLY A 187 10.20 -16.22 -1.28
C GLY A 187 9.89 -15.71 -2.69
N SER A 188 8.95 -16.34 -3.40
CA SER A 188 8.38 -15.78 -4.63
C SER A 188 7.62 -14.49 -4.32
N ILE A 189 7.40 -13.67 -5.36
CA ILE A 189 6.75 -12.37 -5.24
C ILE A 189 5.45 -12.41 -6.02
N MET A 190 4.37 -11.96 -5.39
CA MET A 190 3.09 -11.76 -6.06
C MET A 190 2.84 -10.26 -6.26
N PHE A 191 2.52 -9.88 -7.49
CA PHE A 191 2.15 -8.54 -7.88
C PHE A 191 0.70 -8.46 -8.29
N SER A 192 0.04 -7.40 -7.89
CA SER A 192 -1.20 -6.93 -8.50
C SER A 192 -0.86 -5.70 -9.34
N SER A 193 -1.12 -5.77 -10.65
CA SER A 193 -0.78 -4.74 -11.63
C SER A 193 -1.87 -4.56 -12.69
N LEU A 194 -1.72 -3.53 -13.54
CA LEU A 194 -2.48 -3.40 -14.78
C LEU A 194 -1.59 -3.77 -15.97
N ILE A 195 -2.18 -4.42 -16.98
CA ILE A 195 -1.60 -4.56 -18.32
C ILE A 195 -2.50 -3.81 -19.29
N GLU A 196 -1.91 -3.00 -20.16
CA GLU A 196 -2.61 -2.34 -21.27
C GLU A 196 -2.40 -3.12 -22.56
N LEU A 197 -3.49 -3.57 -23.15
CA LEU A 197 -3.54 -4.23 -24.46
C LEU A 197 -4.48 -3.41 -25.36
N VAL A 198 -5.47 -4.05 -25.99
CA VAL A 198 -6.63 -3.34 -26.56
C VAL A 198 -7.46 -2.67 -25.46
N PHE A 199 -7.51 -3.31 -24.28
CA PHE A 199 -8.14 -2.80 -23.06
C PHE A 199 -7.15 -2.89 -21.90
N THR A 200 -7.45 -2.19 -20.81
CA THR A 200 -6.68 -2.30 -19.56
C THR A 200 -7.24 -3.43 -18.70
N TYR A 201 -6.38 -4.37 -18.31
CA TYR A 201 -6.75 -5.50 -17.48
C TYR A 201 -5.98 -5.50 -16.17
N THR A 202 -6.69 -5.77 -15.08
CA THR A 202 -6.03 -6.15 -13.83
C THR A 202 -5.49 -7.55 -13.96
N VAL A 203 -4.24 -7.73 -13.53
CA VAL A 203 -3.59 -9.02 -13.44
C VAL A 203 -2.96 -9.25 -12.08
N LEU A 204 -2.95 -10.52 -11.69
CA LEU A 204 -2.11 -11.04 -10.64
C LEU A 204 -0.92 -11.72 -11.33
N THR A 205 0.30 -11.38 -10.95
CA THR A 205 1.53 -11.84 -11.61
C THR A 205 2.46 -12.43 -10.57
N LYS A 206 3.01 -13.62 -10.83
CA LYS A 206 3.95 -14.28 -9.92
C LYS A 206 5.36 -14.26 -10.48
N VAL A 207 6.32 -13.93 -9.62
CA VAL A 207 7.75 -13.91 -9.92
C VAL A 207 8.44 -14.90 -8.99
N THR A 208 9.28 -15.76 -9.53
CA THR A 208 10.00 -16.78 -8.77
C THR A 208 10.97 -16.15 -7.77
N PHE A 209 11.48 -16.96 -6.84
CA PHE A 209 12.56 -16.53 -5.96
C PHE A 209 13.80 -16.06 -6.73
N ASP A 210 14.04 -16.51 -7.96
CA ASP A 210 15.21 -16.05 -8.74
C ASP A 210 14.94 -14.77 -9.53
N GLY A 211 13.76 -14.15 -9.37
CA GLY A 211 13.43 -12.87 -10.02
C GLY A 211 13.08 -13.00 -11.49
N VAL A 212 12.52 -14.15 -11.88
CA VAL A 212 12.02 -14.40 -13.23
C VAL A 212 10.50 -14.60 -13.15
N LEU A 213 9.77 -14.21 -14.19
CA LEU A 213 8.32 -14.47 -14.29
C LEU A 213 8.05 -15.99 -14.15
N ASP A 214 7.17 -16.38 -13.23
CA ASP A 214 6.85 -17.78 -12.97
C ASP A 214 5.84 -18.30 -14.00
N GLU A 215 6.31 -18.80 -15.14
CA GLU A 215 5.42 -19.24 -16.23
C GLU A 215 4.44 -20.37 -15.85
N SER A 216 4.67 -21.06 -14.72
CA SER A 216 3.74 -22.07 -14.20
C SER A 216 2.50 -21.48 -13.51
N PHE A 217 2.54 -20.19 -13.17
CA PHE A 217 1.43 -19.47 -12.56
C PHE A 217 0.42 -19.03 -13.61
N GLY A 218 -0.83 -19.49 -13.49
CA GLY A 218 -1.90 -19.13 -14.41
C GLY A 218 -1.54 -19.38 -15.88
N ARG A 219 -1.63 -18.32 -16.70
CA ARG A 219 -1.25 -18.36 -18.12
C ARG A 219 0.04 -17.56 -18.31
N LYS A 220 1.18 -18.24 -18.44
CA LYS A 220 2.50 -17.62 -18.66
C LYS A 220 2.88 -16.60 -17.57
N GLY A 221 2.59 -16.93 -16.31
CA GLY A 221 3.00 -16.14 -15.16
C GLY A 221 2.04 -15.07 -14.69
N PHE A 222 0.85 -14.97 -15.29
CA PHE A 222 -0.21 -14.12 -14.78
C PHE A 222 -1.60 -14.74 -14.88
N VAL A 223 -2.51 -14.19 -14.08
CA VAL A 223 -3.94 -14.46 -14.09
C VAL A 223 -4.66 -13.14 -14.28
N MET A 224 -5.57 -13.09 -15.24
CA MET A 224 -6.45 -11.93 -15.41
C MET A 224 -7.56 -11.97 -14.37
N ILE A 225 -7.76 -10.85 -13.70
CA ILE A 225 -8.75 -10.76 -12.65
C ILE A 225 -10.04 -10.23 -13.25
N SER A 226 -11.07 -11.05 -13.14
CA SER A 226 -12.44 -10.70 -13.48
C SER A 226 -13.37 -11.32 -12.45
N HIS A 227 -14.53 -10.70 -12.27
CA HIS A 227 -15.60 -11.25 -11.46
C HIS A 227 -16.93 -10.92 -12.13
N LYS A 228 -17.88 -11.87 -12.14
CA LYS A 228 -19.19 -11.73 -12.82
C LYS A 228 -19.10 -11.20 -14.26
N ASN A 229 -18.10 -11.69 -15.00
CA ASN A 229 -17.79 -11.28 -16.39
C ASN A 229 -17.46 -9.78 -16.56
N ARG A 230 -16.95 -9.13 -15.51
CA ARG A 230 -16.50 -7.73 -15.56
C ARG A 230 -15.03 -7.63 -15.21
N HIS A 231 -14.36 -6.68 -15.86
CA HIS A 231 -12.98 -6.34 -15.51
C HIS A 231 -12.93 -5.74 -14.12
N ALA A 232 -11.90 -6.13 -13.39
CA ALA A 232 -11.63 -5.63 -12.07
C ALA A 232 -10.64 -4.46 -12.11
N LYS A 233 -10.71 -3.59 -11.11
CA LYS A 233 -9.61 -2.72 -10.67
C LYS A 233 -9.15 -3.19 -9.31
N THR A 234 -7.86 -3.46 -9.13
CA THR A 234 -7.34 -3.83 -7.82
C THR A 234 -7.12 -2.65 -6.90
N GLU A 235 -7.39 -2.90 -5.62
CA GLU A 235 -7.27 -1.93 -4.53
C GLU A 235 -6.25 -2.37 -3.49
N ASP A 236 -6.11 -3.68 -3.24
CA ASP A 236 -5.14 -4.21 -2.28
C ASP A 236 -4.77 -5.67 -2.58
N LEU A 237 -3.59 -6.08 -2.13
CA LEU A 237 -3.08 -7.45 -2.21
C LEU A 237 -2.35 -7.77 -0.91
N ILE A 238 -2.81 -8.80 -0.21
CA ILE A 238 -2.18 -9.28 1.02
C ILE A 238 -1.91 -10.79 0.92
N ARG A 239 -0.89 -11.23 1.65
CA ARG A 239 -0.58 -12.65 1.81
C ARG A 239 -1.44 -13.25 2.93
N GLN A 240 -1.92 -14.47 2.72
CA GLN A 240 -2.57 -15.31 3.73
C GLN A 240 -1.97 -16.72 3.65
N GLY A 241 -0.96 -17.01 4.48
CA GLY A 241 -0.19 -18.25 4.36
C GLY A 241 0.46 -18.39 2.97
N GLU A 242 0.24 -19.51 2.27
CA GLU A 242 0.73 -19.72 0.90
C GLU A 242 -0.22 -19.18 -0.20
N LYS A 243 -1.33 -18.56 0.21
CA LYS A 243 -2.33 -17.96 -0.68
C LYS A 243 -2.24 -16.44 -0.63
N VAL A 244 -2.97 -15.80 -1.53
CA VAL A 244 -3.15 -14.34 -1.51
C VAL A 244 -4.63 -13.98 -1.55
N LEU A 245 -4.95 -12.87 -0.89
CA LEU A 245 -6.26 -12.23 -0.98
C LEU A 245 -6.12 -10.94 -1.79
N LEU A 246 -6.99 -10.80 -2.77
CA LEU A 246 -7.02 -9.67 -3.69
C LEU A 246 -8.33 -8.91 -3.52
N ALA A 247 -8.25 -7.66 -3.06
CA ALA A 247 -9.38 -6.74 -3.05
C ALA A 247 -9.49 -6.01 -4.38
N ALA A 248 -10.69 -6.01 -4.96
CA ALA A 248 -10.92 -5.40 -6.25
C ALA A 248 -12.35 -4.87 -6.42
N ASN A 249 -12.51 -3.91 -7.33
CA ASN A 249 -13.80 -3.39 -7.76
C ASN A 249 -14.13 -3.88 -9.17
N SER A 250 -15.32 -4.45 -9.38
CA SER A 250 -15.79 -5.04 -10.65
C SER A 250 -16.31 -4.02 -11.68
N SER A 251 -16.12 -2.72 -11.46
CA SER A 251 -16.35 -1.69 -12.48
C SER A 251 -15.25 -0.64 -12.45
N LEU A 252 -14.91 -0.12 -13.63
CA LEU A 252 -14.11 1.09 -13.79
C LEU A 252 -14.93 2.37 -13.51
N GLN A 253 -16.26 2.25 -13.36
CA GLN A 253 -17.17 3.35 -13.01
C GLN A 253 -17.60 3.28 -11.54
N TRP A 254 -18.14 4.40 -11.01
CA TRP A 254 -18.33 4.67 -9.57
C TRP A 254 -19.36 3.78 -8.85
N GLU A 255 -19.98 2.82 -9.56
CA GLU A 255 -21.01 1.89 -9.05
C GLU A 255 -20.59 0.42 -9.14
N GLY A 256 -19.30 0.11 -9.23
CA GLY A 256 -18.86 -1.29 -9.29
C GLY A 256 -18.99 -2.02 -7.96
N GLU A 257 -19.42 -3.29 -8.05
CA GLU A 257 -19.46 -4.21 -6.92
C GLU A 257 -18.02 -4.52 -6.50
N TRP A 258 -17.72 -4.37 -5.22
CA TRP A 258 -16.41 -4.70 -4.67
C TRP A 258 -16.40 -6.15 -4.19
N PHE A 259 -15.27 -6.83 -4.39
CA PHE A 259 -15.07 -8.22 -3.99
C PHE A 259 -13.67 -8.48 -3.45
N VAL A 260 -13.54 -9.56 -2.67
CA VAL A 260 -12.25 -10.20 -2.36
C VAL A 260 -12.21 -11.56 -3.03
N GLY A 261 -11.17 -11.83 -3.81
CA GLY A 261 -10.88 -13.18 -4.30
C GLY A 261 -9.68 -13.77 -3.57
N ARG A 262 -9.73 -15.08 -3.23
CA ARG A 262 -8.58 -15.81 -2.70
C ARG A 262 -7.95 -16.67 -3.79
N TYR A 263 -6.66 -16.50 -4.03
CA TYR A 263 -5.92 -17.20 -5.09
C TYR A 263 -4.82 -18.08 -4.50
N ASN A 264 -4.68 -19.28 -5.06
CA ASN A 264 -3.64 -20.23 -4.72
C ASN A 264 -2.28 -19.82 -5.31
N ALA A 265 -1.21 -20.46 -4.83
CA ALA A 265 0.16 -20.21 -5.29
C ALA A 265 0.42 -20.54 -6.77
N ASP A 266 -0.48 -21.30 -7.41
CA ASP A 266 -0.47 -21.63 -8.85
C ASP A 266 -1.36 -20.69 -9.69
N GLY A 267 -2.08 -19.77 -9.05
CA GLY A 267 -2.96 -18.79 -9.68
C GLY A 267 -4.40 -19.26 -9.85
N SER A 268 -4.72 -20.52 -9.52
CA SER A 268 -6.11 -20.97 -9.47
C SER A 268 -6.86 -20.24 -8.36
N LEU A 269 -8.15 -19.97 -8.60
CA LEU A 269 -9.03 -19.43 -7.58
C LEU A 269 -9.28 -20.51 -6.51
N ASP A 270 -9.21 -20.13 -5.25
CA ASP A 270 -9.53 -21.01 -4.14
C ASP A 270 -11.04 -21.03 -3.86
N GLU A 271 -11.76 -21.93 -4.52
CA GLU A 271 -13.22 -22.06 -4.42
C GLU A 271 -13.72 -22.36 -2.99
N SER A 272 -12.83 -22.75 -2.05
CA SER A 272 -13.19 -22.93 -0.64
C SER A 272 -13.36 -21.63 0.14
N PHE A 273 -12.94 -20.49 -0.42
CA PHE A 273 -13.10 -19.18 0.20
C PHE A 273 -14.49 -18.61 -0.06
N ALA A 274 -15.19 -18.23 1.00
CA ALA A 274 -16.51 -17.62 0.96
C ALA A 274 -17.47 -18.38 0.02
N THR A 275 -17.95 -17.75 -1.07
CA THR A 275 -18.81 -18.39 -2.07
C THR A 275 -18.09 -18.43 -3.41
N ASP A 276 -17.84 -19.64 -3.92
CA ASP A 276 -17.16 -19.87 -5.21
C ASP A 276 -15.81 -19.15 -5.33
N GLY A 277 -15.09 -19.00 -4.21
CA GLY A 277 -13.78 -18.34 -4.13
C GLY A 277 -13.81 -16.83 -3.99
N TYR A 278 -15.00 -16.23 -3.92
CA TYR A 278 -15.20 -14.80 -3.81
C TYR A 278 -16.03 -14.42 -2.56
N TYR A 279 -15.59 -13.34 -1.92
CA TYR A 279 -16.42 -12.59 -0.99
C TYR A 279 -16.97 -11.36 -1.70
N ASP A 280 -18.26 -11.38 -2.04
CA ASP A 280 -18.98 -10.26 -2.64
C ASP A 280 -19.53 -9.31 -1.55
N SER A 281 -19.07 -8.06 -1.52
CA SER A 281 -19.64 -7.05 -0.63
C SER A 281 -20.80 -6.31 -1.28
N ARG A 282 -21.86 -6.05 -0.50
CA ARG A 282 -23.06 -5.34 -0.95
C ARG A 282 -22.90 -3.82 -1.11
N SER A 283 -21.71 -3.27 -0.85
CA SER A 283 -21.47 -1.82 -0.95
C SER A 283 -20.23 -1.54 -1.80
N GLY A 284 -20.25 -0.44 -2.58
CA GLY A 284 -19.16 0.06 -3.42
C GLY A 284 -17.98 0.60 -2.62
N VAL A 285 -17.53 -0.17 -1.64
CA VAL A 285 -16.51 0.22 -0.67
C VAL A 285 -15.14 0.19 -1.35
N LYS A 286 -14.41 1.31 -1.30
CA LYS A 286 -12.97 1.29 -1.56
C LYS A 286 -12.28 0.77 -0.31
N SER A 287 -11.62 -0.38 -0.42
CA SER A 287 -11.17 -1.12 0.75
C SER A 287 -9.67 -1.36 0.80
N ARG A 288 -9.17 -1.47 2.03
CA ARG A 288 -7.87 -2.03 2.41
C ARG A 288 -8.09 -3.32 3.18
N LEU A 289 -7.22 -4.29 2.96
CA LEU A 289 -7.21 -5.56 3.65
C LEU A 289 -6.14 -5.53 4.73
N LEU A 290 -6.50 -5.86 5.96
CA LEU A 290 -5.55 -6.06 7.04
C LEU A 290 -5.72 -7.48 7.57
N TRP A 291 -4.71 -8.31 7.34
CA TRP A 291 -4.68 -9.67 7.87
C TRP A 291 -4.00 -9.69 9.23
N ARG A 292 -4.70 -10.29 10.19
CA ARG A 292 -4.20 -10.55 11.52
C ARG A 292 -3.89 -12.04 11.65
N GLU A 293 -2.61 -12.37 11.65
CA GLU A 293 -2.13 -13.76 11.64
C GLU A 293 -2.43 -14.50 12.95
N ASP A 294 -2.27 -13.85 14.10
CA ASP A 294 -2.44 -14.48 15.43
C ASP A 294 -3.89 -14.83 15.76
N GLU A 295 -4.84 -13.98 15.37
CA GLU A 295 -6.28 -14.23 15.56
C GLU A 295 -6.94 -14.92 14.35
N LYS A 296 -6.23 -15.03 13.22
CA LYS A 296 -6.74 -15.54 11.93
C LYS A 296 -7.97 -14.77 11.43
N GLU A 297 -7.92 -13.46 11.58
CA GLU A 297 -9.00 -12.54 11.23
C GLU A 297 -8.58 -11.64 10.06
N LEU A 298 -9.51 -11.43 9.13
CA LEU A 298 -9.37 -10.46 8.06
C LEU A 298 -10.23 -9.24 8.36
N TYR A 299 -9.59 -8.09 8.44
CA TYR A 299 -10.26 -6.80 8.54
C TYR A 299 -10.32 -6.14 7.16
N ILE A 300 -11.51 -5.75 6.74
CA ILE A 300 -11.75 -4.96 5.53
C ILE A 300 -12.11 -3.56 5.98
N ILE A 301 -11.27 -2.58 5.69
CA ILE A 301 -11.50 -1.18 6.04
C ILE A 301 -11.81 -0.45 4.77
N GLY A 302 -12.93 0.25 4.72
CA GLY A 302 -13.17 1.06 3.56
C GLY A 302 -14.24 2.12 3.72
N THR A 303 -14.49 2.78 2.61
CA THR A 303 -15.39 3.93 2.53
C THR A 303 -16.75 3.52 1.97
N SER A 304 -17.84 3.67 2.72
CA SER A 304 -19.18 3.31 2.25
C SER A 304 -19.58 4.12 1.02
N ALA A 305 -19.97 3.46 -0.08
CA ALA A 305 -20.66 4.11 -1.19
C ALA A 305 -22.17 4.10 -0.93
N ASN A 306 -22.82 5.26 -0.98
CA ASN A 306 -24.27 5.37 -0.87
C ASN A 306 -24.84 6.04 -2.12
N THR A 307 -25.95 5.50 -2.65
CA THR A 307 -26.67 6.00 -3.84
C THR A 307 -27.68 7.10 -3.51
N ALA A 308 -27.94 7.38 -2.23
CA ALA A 308 -28.69 8.55 -1.78
C ALA A 308 -27.70 9.59 -1.25
N GLY A 309 -27.75 10.81 -1.80
CA GLY A 309 -26.70 11.83 -1.70
C GLY A 309 -26.48 12.46 -0.34
N GLN A 310 -26.00 11.70 0.65
CA GLN A 310 -25.43 12.23 1.91
C GLN A 310 -24.27 11.33 2.38
N HIS A 311 -23.05 11.86 2.17
CA HIS A 311 -21.74 11.54 2.78
C HIS A 311 -21.20 10.09 2.75
N LEU A 312 -19.90 9.94 2.47
CA LEU A 312 -19.18 8.67 2.57
C LEU A 312 -18.59 8.50 3.98
N PHE A 313 -18.71 7.31 4.58
CA PHE A 313 -18.23 7.03 5.95
C PHE A 313 -17.22 5.88 5.97
N VAL A 314 -16.34 5.86 6.97
CA VAL A 314 -15.48 4.70 7.22
C VAL A 314 -16.33 3.59 7.79
N LYS A 315 -16.22 2.42 7.17
CA LYS A 315 -16.76 1.15 7.66
C LYS A 315 -15.63 0.16 7.82
N VAL A 316 -15.74 -0.68 8.82
CA VAL A 316 -14.84 -1.81 8.98
C VAL A 316 -15.64 -3.09 9.08
N GLN A 317 -15.18 -4.09 8.36
CA GLN A 317 -15.73 -5.44 8.42
C GLN A 317 -14.70 -6.39 8.98
N ARG A 318 -15.14 -7.30 9.85
CA ARG A 318 -14.38 -8.47 10.26
C ARG A 318 -14.95 -9.71 9.62
N ILE A 319 -14.10 -10.45 8.91
CA ILE A 319 -14.44 -11.78 8.38
C ILE A 319 -13.39 -12.80 8.82
N GLY A 320 -13.82 -14.05 8.95
CA GLY A 320 -12.94 -15.16 9.30
C GLY A 320 -11.97 -15.52 8.18
N VAL A 321 -10.99 -16.37 8.53
CA VAL A 321 -9.93 -16.86 7.62
C VAL A 321 -10.44 -17.36 6.26
N ASP A 322 -11.61 -18.01 6.22
CA ASP A 322 -12.22 -18.57 5.01
C ASP A 322 -13.31 -17.68 4.40
N GLY A 323 -13.34 -16.40 4.74
CA GLY A 323 -14.31 -15.44 4.22
C GLY A 323 -15.71 -15.59 4.80
N LEU A 324 -15.83 -16.33 5.91
CA LEU A 324 -17.06 -16.43 6.68
C LEU A 324 -17.31 -15.11 7.42
N GLU A 325 -18.51 -14.57 7.28
CA GLU A 325 -18.94 -13.38 8.02
C GLU A 325 -18.88 -13.65 9.52
N ASP A 326 -18.41 -12.68 10.30
CA ASP A 326 -18.44 -12.80 11.76
C ASP A 326 -19.73 -12.17 12.33
N PRO A 327 -20.74 -12.98 12.73
CA PRO A 327 -21.99 -12.44 13.25
C PRO A 327 -21.85 -11.77 14.62
N HIS A 328 -20.73 -11.95 15.33
CA HIS A 328 -20.50 -11.37 16.65
C HIS A 328 -19.91 -9.95 16.58
N TYR A 329 -19.46 -9.51 15.41
CA TYR A 329 -18.88 -8.18 15.23
C TYR A 329 -19.91 -7.13 14.78
N GLY A 330 -21.03 -7.57 14.23
CA GLY A 330 -22.14 -6.75 13.75
C GLY A 330 -22.92 -7.46 12.64
N ASP A 331 -23.85 -6.78 11.98
CA ASP A 331 -24.59 -7.39 10.87
C ASP A 331 -23.60 -7.80 9.77
N ARG A 332 -23.49 -9.12 9.52
CA ARG A 332 -22.54 -9.71 8.56
C ARG A 332 -21.08 -9.34 8.83
N GLY A 333 -20.74 -9.07 10.08
CA GLY A 333 -19.40 -8.64 10.49
C GLY A 333 -19.06 -7.19 10.19
N TRP A 334 -20.02 -6.33 9.85
CA TRP A 334 -19.79 -4.89 9.69
C TRP A 334 -19.96 -4.14 11.00
N SER A 335 -19.07 -3.18 11.27
CA SER A 335 -19.32 -2.13 12.24
C SER A 335 -20.49 -1.25 11.78
N ASP A 336 -21.16 -0.59 12.74
CA ASP A 336 -21.98 0.57 12.43
C ASP A 336 -21.13 1.69 11.81
N ALA A 337 -21.77 2.70 11.22
CA ALA A 337 -21.06 3.86 10.70
C ALA A 337 -20.37 4.59 11.87
N LEU A 338 -19.05 4.77 11.77
CA LEU A 338 -18.28 5.61 12.68
C LEU A 338 -18.86 7.04 12.67
N ASP A 339 -19.15 7.58 13.86
CA ASP A 339 -19.92 8.81 14.09
C ASP A 339 -19.67 9.96 13.07
N ASN A 340 -20.77 10.55 12.56
CA ASN A 340 -20.90 11.54 11.48
C ASN A 340 -20.41 12.96 11.84
N SER A 341 -19.53 13.10 12.82
CA SER A 341 -18.88 14.38 13.14
C SER A 341 -18.19 15.08 11.96
N PHE A 342 -17.98 14.39 10.82
CA PHE A 342 -17.66 15.01 9.54
C PHE A 342 -18.95 15.33 8.75
N ILE A 343 -19.11 16.58 8.33
CA ILE A 343 -20.27 17.01 7.53
C ILE A 343 -20.12 16.72 6.02
N GLY A 344 -19.25 15.79 5.62
CA GLY A 344 -18.81 15.55 4.24
C GLY A 344 -18.24 14.13 4.00
N GLN A 345 -17.78 13.85 2.76
CA GLN A 345 -17.25 12.54 2.37
C GLN A 345 -15.91 12.21 3.05
N THR A 346 -15.78 11.01 3.62
CA THR A 346 -14.52 10.46 4.12
C THR A 346 -14.01 9.39 3.16
N VAL A 347 -12.74 9.43 2.74
CA VAL A 347 -12.13 8.40 1.88
C VAL A 347 -10.83 7.91 2.50
N VAL A 348 -10.69 6.59 2.62
CA VAL A 348 -9.48 5.93 3.15
C VAL A 348 -8.54 5.56 1.99
N TRP A 349 -7.24 5.83 2.15
CA TRP A 349 -6.19 5.45 1.20
C TRP A 349 -5.17 4.47 1.78
N GLN A 350 -5.00 4.46 3.09
CA GLN A 350 -4.03 3.63 3.76
C GLN A 350 -4.57 3.25 5.13
N ALA A 351 -4.33 2.01 5.54
CA ALA A 351 -4.68 1.53 6.88
C ALA A 351 -3.58 0.60 7.38
N LYS A 352 -3.37 0.55 8.70
CA LYS A 352 -2.43 -0.34 9.39
C LYS A 352 -2.98 -0.75 10.75
N LEU A 353 -2.67 -1.98 11.15
CA LEU A 353 -2.92 -2.47 12.51
C LEU A 353 -1.93 -1.81 13.48
N TYR A 354 -2.40 -1.49 14.67
CA TYR A 354 -1.66 -0.69 15.65
C TYR A 354 -0.99 -1.51 16.76
N ASN A 355 -1.62 -2.60 17.22
CA ASN A 355 -1.12 -3.48 18.27
C ASN A 355 -1.73 -4.89 18.16
N SER A 356 -1.33 -5.80 19.06
CA SER A 356 -1.79 -7.20 19.15
C SER A 356 -3.21 -7.38 19.71
N GLY A 357 -3.96 -6.31 19.94
CA GLY A 357 -5.31 -6.31 20.53
C GLY A 357 -6.29 -5.36 19.81
N SER A 358 -6.02 -5.02 18.54
CA SER A 358 -6.80 -4.14 17.64
C SER A 358 -7.01 -2.69 18.05
N THR A 359 -6.20 -1.82 17.44
CA THR A 359 -6.61 -0.46 17.02
C THR A 359 -6.19 -0.35 15.55
N ILE A 360 -6.91 0.38 14.71
CA ILE A 360 -6.57 0.62 13.30
C ILE A 360 -6.17 2.09 13.15
N VAL A 361 -5.01 2.35 12.55
CA VAL A 361 -4.67 3.69 12.09
C VAL A 361 -4.89 3.77 10.59
N LEU A 362 -5.60 4.79 10.15
CA LEU A 362 -5.86 5.06 8.75
C LEU A 362 -5.38 6.45 8.34
N ALA A 363 -5.10 6.60 7.06
CA ALA A 363 -4.90 7.90 6.42
C ALA A 363 -5.84 8.03 5.23
N GLY A 364 -6.37 9.24 5.05
CA GLY A 364 -7.40 9.52 4.07
C GLY A 364 -7.67 11.00 3.92
N HIS A 365 -8.77 11.35 3.26
CA HIS A 365 -9.33 12.70 3.33
C HIS A 365 -10.74 12.70 3.89
N VAL A 366 -11.11 13.84 4.43
CA VAL A 366 -12.45 14.15 4.91
C VAL A 366 -12.89 15.47 4.33
N GLU A 367 -14.11 15.55 3.84
CA GLU A 367 -14.76 16.81 3.51
C GLU A 367 -15.45 17.33 4.76
N LEU A 368 -15.08 18.53 5.18
CA LEU A 368 -15.67 19.26 6.29
C LEU A 368 -16.71 20.28 5.82
N ASN A 369 -16.88 20.49 4.52
CA ASN A 369 -17.97 21.18 3.82
C ASN A 369 -17.65 21.20 2.32
N SER A 370 -18.51 21.79 1.49
CA SER A 370 -18.35 21.80 0.02
C SER A 370 -17.02 22.37 -0.50
N ASN A 371 -16.30 23.17 0.30
CA ASN A 371 -15.04 23.81 -0.09
C ASN A 371 -13.88 23.50 0.86
N ASP A 372 -14.08 22.64 1.86
CA ASP A 372 -13.06 22.29 2.83
C ASP A 372 -12.83 20.78 2.84
N ARG A 373 -11.79 20.34 2.13
CA ARG A 373 -11.30 18.97 2.18
C ARG A 373 -9.98 18.96 2.93
N ARG A 374 -9.84 18.08 3.91
CA ARG A 374 -8.62 17.93 4.73
C ARG A 374 -8.11 16.52 4.64
N THR A 375 -6.80 16.36 4.71
CA THR A 375 -6.20 15.05 4.94
C THR A 375 -6.30 14.71 6.43
N VAL A 376 -6.59 13.46 6.75
CA VAL A 376 -6.73 13.01 8.14
C VAL A 376 -5.88 11.76 8.36
N ILE A 377 -5.23 11.71 9.52
CA ILE A 377 -4.74 10.47 10.11
C ILE A 377 -5.63 10.20 11.31
N ALA A 378 -6.23 9.02 11.39
CA ALA A 378 -7.16 8.70 12.47
C ALA A 378 -6.91 7.31 13.03
N SER A 379 -7.26 7.16 14.31
CA SER A 379 -7.16 5.92 15.07
C SER A 379 -8.56 5.44 15.45
N ILE A 380 -8.81 4.16 15.26
CA ILE A 380 -10.09 3.47 15.53
C ILE A 380 -9.82 2.34 16.49
N GLU A 381 -10.55 2.28 17.61
CA GLU A 381 -10.43 1.24 18.63
C GLU A 381 -10.91 -0.14 18.16
N GLN A 382 -10.65 -1.18 18.95
CA GLN A 382 -11.07 -2.56 18.66
C GLN A 382 -12.58 -2.72 18.48
N ASP A 383 -13.36 -1.93 19.22
CA ASP A 383 -14.83 -1.88 19.20
C ASP A 383 -15.37 -0.97 18.09
N MET A 384 -14.47 -0.42 17.27
CA MET A 384 -14.79 0.36 16.08
C MET A 384 -15.44 1.69 16.37
N GLY A 385 -15.16 2.26 17.55
CA GLY A 385 -15.28 3.68 17.84
C GLY A 385 -14.00 4.45 17.53
N TRP A 386 -14.08 5.78 17.52
CA TRP A 386 -12.89 6.63 17.47
C TRP A 386 -12.04 6.42 18.73
N ASP A 387 -10.73 6.27 18.56
CA ASP A 387 -9.77 6.24 19.67
C ASP A 387 -9.62 7.64 20.26
N GLY A 388 -10.50 7.98 21.20
CA GLY A 388 -10.58 9.33 21.77
C GLY A 388 -9.29 9.85 22.41
N ALA A 389 -8.31 8.96 22.69
CA ALA A 389 -7.01 9.35 23.23
C ALA A 389 -5.99 9.74 22.14
N PHE A 390 -6.28 9.49 20.86
CA PHE A 390 -5.41 9.84 19.73
C PHE A 390 -5.79 11.19 19.12
N GLY A 391 -4.88 12.16 19.15
CA GLY A 391 -5.11 13.49 18.59
C GLY A 391 -6.31 14.19 19.21
N ASN A 392 -7.14 14.81 18.37
CA ASN A 392 -8.42 15.39 18.79
C ASN A 392 -9.55 14.40 18.48
N GLU A 393 -10.03 13.69 19.50
CA GLU A 393 -11.14 12.71 19.40
C GLU A 393 -10.89 11.62 18.34
N GLY A 394 -9.68 11.06 18.33
CA GLY A 394 -9.27 9.99 17.41
C GLY A 394 -8.62 10.45 16.12
N ARG A 395 -8.36 11.75 15.95
CA ARG A 395 -7.96 12.32 14.65
C ARG A 395 -6.86 13.36 14.74
N VAL A 396 -6.05 13.37 13.70
CA VAL A 396 -5.07 14.41 13.39
C VAL A 396 -5.40 14.98 12.01
N MET A 397 -5.84 16.24 12.00
CA MET A 397 -6.22 16.95 10.78
C MET A 397 -4.98 17.62 10.16
N LEU A 398 -4.71 17.30 8.90
CA LEU A 398 -3.66 17.87 8.08
C LEU A 398 -4.26 18.81 7.02
N GLY A 399 -3.41 19.64 6.41
CA GLY A 399 -3.82 20.56 5.34
C GLY A 399 -4.46 19.87 4.15
N ALA A 400 -5.27 20.61 3.39
CA ALA A 400 -5.99 20.13 2.19
C ALA A 400 -5.04 19.68 1.07
N GLU A 401 -3.88 20.30 1.05
CA GLU A 401 -2.78 20.11 0.13
C GLU A 401 -1.90 18.92 0.49
N VAL A 402 -2.01 18.40 1.72
CA VAL A 402 -1.16 17.30 2.18
C VAL A 402 -1.63 15.98 1.59
N VAL A 403 -0.72 15.23 0.97
CA VAL A 403 -0.95 13.88 0.45
C VAL A 403 -0.11 12.92 1.27
N VAL A 404 -0.72 11.88 1.84
CA VAL A 404 -0.02 10.80 2.52
C VAL A 404 0.23 9.66 1.54
N HIS A 405 1.50 9.31 1.32
CA HIS A 405 1.93 8.27 0.36
C HIS A 405 2.11 6.90 1.02
N ALA A 406 2.50 6.88 2.29
CA ALA A 406 2.68 5.66 3.06
C ALA A 406 2.42 5.91 4.54
N LEU A 407 2.05 4.84 5.24
CA LEU A 407 1.77 4.79 6.67
C LEU A 407 2.35 3.49 7.21
N ALA A 408 3.03 3.59 8.35
CA ALA A 408 3.52 2.47 9.14
C ALA A 408 3.35 2.78 10.63
N VAL A 409 3.31 1.74 11.44
CA VAL A 409 3.18 1.86 12.90
C VAL A 409 4.37 1.16 13.54
N GLN A 410 5.01 1.82 14.49
CA GLN A 410 6.11 1.25 15.28
C GLN A 410 5.55 0.36 16.40
N ALA A 411 6.37 -0.52 16.97
CA ALA A 411 5.96 -1.41 18.07
C ALA A 411 5.50 -0.63 19.33
N ASP A 412 6.04 0.56 19.54
CA ASP A 412 5.65 1.49 20.62
C ASP A 412 4.45 2.38 20.23
N ARG A 413 3.71 1.99 19.18
CA ARG A 413 2.48 2.63 18.68
C ARG A 413 2.69 3.97 17.98
N LYS A 414 3.92 4.48 17.86
CA LYS A 414 4.16 5.70 17.07
C LYS A 414 3.75 5.50 15.61
N VAL A 415 3.15 6.53 15.03
CA VAL A 415 2.69 6.51 13.65
C VAL A 415 3.70 7.22 12.78
N VAL A 416 4.30 6.50 11.83
CA VAL A 416 5.23 7.06 10.84
C VAL A 416 4.53 7.15 9.50
N TYR A 417 4.59 8.31 8.85
CA TYR A 417 3.95 8.51 7.56
C TYR A 417 4.78 9.36 6.61
N ILE A 418 4.74 9.01 5.33
CA ILE A 418 5.34 9.78 4.25
C ILE A 418 4.28 10.73 3.70
N SER A 419 4.60 12.02 3.60
CA SER A 419 3.69 13.00 3.02
C SER A 419 4.37 13.97 2.06
N SER A 420 3.60 14.58 1.17
CA SER A 420 4.00 15.74 0.37
C SER A 420 2.91 16.80 0.35
N VAL A 421 3.23 18.03 -0.04
CA VAL A 421 2.26 19.10 -0.28
C VAL A 421 2.02 19.24 -1.80
N ASN A 422 0.77 19.15 -2.24
CA ASN A 422 0.35 19.22 -3.66
C ASN A 422 1.12 18.27 -4.59
N ASN A 423 1.64 17.15 -4.08
CA ASN A 423 2.57 16.25 -4.78
C ASN A 423 3.84 16.92 -5.32
N ALA A 424 4.22 18.10 -4.80
CA ALA A 424 5.43 18.80 -5.21
C ALA A 424 6.68 18.03 -4.74
N LEU A 425 7.65 17.84 -5.65
CA LEU A 425 8.78 16.91 -5.48
C LEU A 425 9.72 17.32 -4.33
N GLU A 426 9.77 18.60 -4.01
CA GLU A 426 10.59 19.24 -2.98
C GLU A 426 9.93 19.28 -1.59
N THR A 427 8.71 18.75 -1.47
CA THR A 427 7.91 18.83 -0.23
C THR A 427 7.75 17.50 0.48
N PHE A 428 8.35 16.42 -0.04
CA PHE A 428 8.25 15.10 0.58
C PHE A 428 8.95 15.07 1.94
N ALA A 429 8.30 14.49 2.93
CA ALA A 429 8.87 14.29 4.27
C ALA A 429 8.41 12.95 4.84
N ILE A 430 9.26 12.35 5.66
CA ILE A 430 8.85 11.30 6.60
C ILE A 430 8.52 12.02 7.90
N ASN A 431 7.35 11.78 8.47
CA ASN A 431 6.85 12.43 9.67
C ASN A 431 6.55 11.37 10.72
N ARG A 432 6.57 11.76 12.00
CA ARG A 432 6.18 10.88 13.08
C ARG A 432 5.23 11.56 14.08
N LEU A 433 4.20 10.81 14.48
CA LEU A 433 3.30 11.16 15.57
C LEU A 433 3.53 10.22 16.74
N HIS A 434 3.31 10.72 17.96
CA HIS A 434 3.23 9.90 19.15
C HIS A 434 2.14 8.85 19.01
N GLY A 435 2.45 7.64 19.48
CA GLY A 435 1.48 6.58 19.71
C GLY A 435 0.75 6.76 21.02
#